data_AF-A0A0M9VWS5-F1
#
_entry.id   AF-A0A0M9VWS5-F1
#
_cell.length_a   1.000
_cell.length_b   1.000
_cell.length_c   1.000
_cell.angle_alpha   90.00
_cell.angle_beta   90.00
_cell.angle_gamma   90.00
#
_symmetry.space_group_name_H-M   'P 1'
#
loop_
_entity.id
_entity.type
_entity.pdbx_description
1 polymer ?
#
loop_
_entity_poly.entity_id
_entity_poly.type
_entity_poly.pdbx_seq_one_letter_code
_entity_poly.pdbx_strand_id
1 'polypeptide(L)'
;MGRSRRGQKSPQKLGNGMTSGSESRRSSISERSDDGSPTRKALARSKLAPLEEKTTSAADEKKAEYEKKKANFWTRTFWTFIMISIFFAALFMGHIYMILIVTAVQIISFKEVIAIANVPSRARSIHSTKSLNWYWLATTMYFLYGESVIYYFKHIVLVDKVLLPLATHHRFISFVLYVFGFVFFVASLQAGHYKFQFTNFAWTHMALYLIVVQAHFVMNNIFEGMIWFFLPASLVITNDIWAYICGIAFGRTQLIKLSPKKTVEGFVGAWVMTILFAFLLVNIMMRSKFFICPVNDLGANVFTGLQCELNPVFLPRTYHLPHFFFLPQSTSFSLTFAPMQLHALALATFASLIAPFGGFFASGLKRTFKIKDFGDSIPGHGGMTDRMDCQFIMGFFAYMYYHTFIEVHKVTMGSVLETAITSLNPHDQIELVKSMCQYLGNQGIVPEDLRGCIERAMSP
;
A
#
# COMPACT_ATOMS: atom_id res chain seq x y z
N MET A 1 46.58 -27.46 36.36
CA MET A 1 47.27 -26.80 35.22
C MET A 1 46.51 -25.51 34.92
N GLY A 2 46.97 -24.29 35.11
CA GLY A 2 48.22 -23.72 35.61
C GLY A 2 48.19 -22.25 35.16
N ARG A 3 48.07 -21.30 36.10
CA ARG A 3 48.50 -19.92 35.89
C ARG A 3 48.83 -19.29 37.24
N SER A 4 50.13 -19.28 37.52
CA SER A 4 50.74 -18.65 38.68
C SER A 4 51.28 -17.27 38.30
N ARG A 5 51.09 -16.38 39.28
CA ARG A 5 51.65 -15.06 39.58
C ARG A 5 53.08 -14.77 39.11
N ARG A 6 53.37 -13.47 38.92
CA ARG A 6 54.33 -12.62 39.66
C ARG A 6 54.39 -11.27 38.92
N GLY A 7 54.55 -10.09 39.52
CA GLY A 7 54.98 -9.62 40.84
C GLY A 7 55.63 -8.24 40.60
N GLN A 8 55.07 -7.13 41.06
CA GLN A 8 55.48 -6.39 42.26
C GLN A 8 56.80 -5.59 42.11
N LYS A 9 56.74 -4.25 42.27
CA LYS A 9 57.50 -3.42 43.24
C LYS A 9 57.45 -1.91 42.92
N SER A 10 57.02 -1.09 43.89
CA SER A 10 57.50 0.30 44.10
C SER A 10 58.85 0.27 44.85
N PRO A 11 59.64 1.37 44.90
CA PRO A 11 59.43 2.42 45.91
C PRO A 11 59.78 3.87 45.48
N GLN A 12 59.39 4.82 46.35
CA GLN A 12 59.65 6.26 46.36
C GLN A 12 61.14 6.68 46.31
N LYS A 13 61.44 7.87 45.78
CA LYS A 13 62.26 8.93 46.46
C LYS A 13 62.33 10.26 45.67
N LEU A 14 62.52 11.32 46.46
CA LEU A 14 62.58 12.77 46.20
C LEU A 14 63.63 13.25 45.17
N GLY A 15 63.41 14.45 44.61
CA GLY A 15 64.51 15.36 44.22
C GLY A 15 64.17 16.33 43.08
N ASN A 16 64.27 17.63 43.36
CA ASN A 16 64.03 18.80 42.49
C ASN A 16 64.63 18.78 41.08
N GLY A 17 63.94 19.41 40.12
CA GLY A 17 64.48 19.75 38.79
C GLY A 17 63.55 20.63 37.94
N MET A 18 63.81 21.94 38.00
CA MET A 18 63.51 23.04 37.07
C MET A 18 62.72 22.80 35.75
N THR A 19 61.70 23.65 35.57
CA THR A 19 61.29 24.43 34.37
C THR A 19 60.66 23.80 33.11
N SER A 20 59.51 24.44 32.78
CA SER A 20 58.91 24.71 31.46
C SER A 20 57.89 23.69 30.90
N GLY A 21 56.75 24.21 30.44
CA GLY A 21 55.88 23.49 29.50
C GLY A 21 54.37 23.52 29.79
N SER A 22 53.75 24.68 29.54
CA SER A 22 52.37 24.89 29.05
C SER A 22 51.18 24.24 29.77
N GLU A 23 50.37 25.15 30.32
CA GLU A 23 49.10 25.02 31.02
C GLU A 23 48.01 24.16 30.36
N SER A 24 47.42 23.30 31.19
CA SER A 24 46.03 22.88 31.15
C SER A 24 45.13 24.03 31.63
N ARG A 25 44.08 24.37 30.88
CA ARG A 25 42.87 25.01 31.46
C ARG A 25 41.60 24.45 30.85
N ARG A 26 40.85 23.75 31.70
CA ARG A 26 39.44 23.45 31.58
C ARG A 26 38.63 24.61 32.17
N SER A 27 37.49 24.88 31.53
CA SER A 27 36.25 25.43 32.08
C SER A 27 36.28 26.79 32.78
N SER A 28 35.73 27.80 32.10
CA SER A 28 34.46 28.46 32.43
C SER A 28 34.37 29.73 31.59
N ILE A 29 33.17 30.09 31.11
CA ILE A 29 32.67 31.48 30.96
C ILE A 29 31.38 31.46 30.12
N SER A 30 30.32 31.87 30.82
CA SER A 30 29.04 32.50 30.46
C SER A 30 28.63 32.67 28.99
N GLU A 31 27.35 32.35 28.78
CA GLU A 31 26.47 32.90 27.75
C GLU A 31 26.55 34.42 27.65
N ARG A 32 26.76 34.93 26.42
CA ARG A 32 26.31 36.26 26.01
C ARG A 32 26.04 36.26 24.52
N SER A 33 24.83 36.71 24.19
CA SER A 33 24.35 37.15 22.90
C SER A 33 25.29 38.19 22.29
N ASP A 34 25.59 38.07 21.01
CA ASP A 34 26.25 39.14 20.25
C ASP A 34 25.59 39.36 18.89
N ASP A 35 25.21 40.62 18.72
CA ASP A 35 24.68 41.27 17.53
C ASP A 35 25.75 41.38 16.43
N GLY A 36 25.34 41.10 15.19
CA GLY A 36 26.19 41.24 14.01
C GLY A 36 26.15 42.66 13.42
N SER A 37 27.31 43.33 13.52
CA SER A 37 27.70 44.64 12.98
C SER A 37 27.28 45.02 11.53
N PRO A 38 27.23 46.33 11.19
CA PRO A 38 26.74 46.84 9.91
C PRO A 38 27.85 47.00 8.85
N THR A 39 27.52 46.70 7.59
CA THR A 39 28.38 47.01 6.42
C THR A 39 27.89 48.28 5.72
N ARG A 40 28.80 49.25 5.58
CA ARG A 40 28.65 50.49 4.80
C ARG A 40 28.32 50.19 3.32
N LYS A 41 27.24 50.77 2.79
CA LYS A 41 27.12 51.11 1.35
C LYS A 41 26.30 52.39 1.13
N ALA A 42 26.99 53.37 0.54
CA ALA A 42 26.61 54.39 -0.43
C ALA A 42 25.22 55.08 -0.34
N LEU A 43 25.29 56.41 -0.23
CA LEU A 43 24.24 57.38 -0.51
C LEU A 43 23.52 57.09 -1.84
N ALA A 44 22.20 56.94 -1.77
CA ALA A 44 21.30 57.30 -2.86
C ALA A 44 20.06 57.97 -2.24
N ARG A 45 19.90 59.25 -2.59
CA ARG A 45 18.88 60.18 -2.10
C ARG A 45 17.53 59.75 -2.66
N SER A 46 16.70 59.10 -1.85
CA SER A 46 15.32 58.75 -2.17
C SER A 46 14.39 59.52 -1.24
N LYS A 47 13.40 60.20 -1.82
CA LYS A 47 12.48 61.12 -1.16
C LYS A 47 11.74 60.44 0.00
N LEU A 48 11.71 61.12 1.14
CA LEU A 48 10.83 60.85 2.27
C LEU A 48 9.38 60.76 1.76
N ALA A 49 8.79 59.57 1.80
CA ALA A 49 7.35 59.40 1.90
C ALA A 49 7.05 59.14 3.39
N PRO A 50 5.93 59.64 3.96
CA PRO A 50 5.61 59.34 5.35
C PRO A 50 5.36 57.84 5.46
N LEU A 51 6.11 57.19 6.35
CA LEU A 51 5.77 55.85 6.82
C LEU A 51 4.48 56.01 7.63
N GLU A 52 3.33 55.79 6.99
CA GLU A 52 2.13 55.37 7.70
C GLU A 52 2.45 54.02 8.34
N GLU A 53 2.81 54.05 9.61
CA GLU A 53 2.83 52.87 10.47
C GLU A 53 1.38 52.43 10.64
N LYS A 54 0.90 51.63 9.68
CA LYS A 54 -0.43 51.04 9.70
C LYS A 54 -0.46 50.04 10.85
N THR A 55 -0.81 50.54 12.03
CA THR A 55 -1.15 49.71 13.20
C THR A 55 -2.36 48.88 12.78
N THR A 56 -2.14 47.66 12.27
CA THR A 56 -3.23 46.74 11.94
C THR A 56 -3.98 46.49 13.23
N SER A 57 -5.23 46.94 13.29
CA SER A 57 -6.03 46.77 14.49
C SER A 57 -6.24 45.26 14.73
N ALA A 58 -6.33 44.82 15.97
CA ALA A 58 -6.62 43.40 16.29
C ALA A 58 -7.94 42.91 15.63
N ALA A 59 -8.82 43.83 15.22
CA ALA A 59 -10.00 43.53 14.43
C ALA A 59 -9.68 43.24 12.96
N ASP A 60 -8.72 43.95 12.35
CA ASP A 60 -8.25 43.69 10.98
C ASP A 60 -7.49 42.36 10.88
N GLU A 61 -6.71 42.00 11.91
CA GLU A 61 -6.05 40.69 11.97
C GLU A 61 -7.06 39.55 12.10
N LYS A 62 -8.08 39.68 12.98
CA LYS A 62 -9.16 38.70 13.10
C LYS A 62 -9.97 38.57 11.82
N LYS A 63 -10.24 39.68 11.13
CA LYS A 63 -10.94 39.68 9.84
C LYS A 63 -10.10 39.02 8.74
N ALA A 64 -8.80 39.29 8.68
CA ALA A 64 -7.88 38.63 7.75
C ALA A 64 -7.75 37.13 8.04
N GLU A 65 -7.70 36.71 9.31
CA GLU A 65 -7.67 35.31 9.70
C GLU A 65 -8.99 34.59 9.34
N TYR A 66 -10.14 35.25 9.53
CA TYR A 66 -11.44 34.73 9.12
C TYR A 66 -11.53 34.56 7.60
N GLU A 67 -11.14 35.56 6.81
CA GLU A 67 -11.14 35.47 5.34
C GLU A 67 -10.18 34.38 4.85
N LYS A 68 -9.01 34.22 5.49
CA LYS A 68 -8.07 33.13 5.18
C LYS A 68 -8.66 31.75 5.51
N LYS A 69 -9.35 31.60 6.65
CA LYS A 69 -10.06 30.36 7.02
C LYS A 69 -11.20 30.05 6.06
N LYS A 70 -11.97 31.07 5.66
CA LYS A 70 -13.08 30.96 4.70
C LYS A 70 -12.57 30.57 3.31
N ALA A 71 -11.51 31.22 2.81
CA ALA A 71 -10.87 30.87 1.56
C ALA A 71 -10.32 29.43 1.58
N ASN A 72 -9.64 29.03 2.66
CA ASN A 72 -9.17 27.65 2.83
C ASN A 72 -10.31 26.64 2.88
N PHE A 73 -11.42 26.97 3.55
CA PHE A 73 -12.61 26.12 3.57
C PHE A 73 -13.19 25.95 2.17
N TRP A 74 -13.35 27.04 1.42
CA TRP A 74 -13.88 27.01 0.06
C TRP A 74 -13.00 26.22 -0.91
N THR A 75 -11.68 26.44 -0.86
CA THR A 75 -10.70 25.66 -1.63
C THR A 75 -10.81 24.17 -1.30
N ARG A 76 -10.94 23.81 -0.02
CA ARG A 76 -11.09 22.41 0.40
C ARG A 76 -12.38 21.78 -0.09
N THR A 77 -13.50 22.48 0.03
CA THR A 77 -14.79 21.96 -0.44
C THR A 77 -14.77 21.76 -1.95
N PHE A 78 -14.26 22.73 -2.71
CA PHE A 78 -14.17 22.65 -4.16
C PHE A 78 -13.31 21.46 -4.64
N TRP A 79 -12.09 21.32 -4.11
CA TRP A 79 -11.22 20.21 -4.48
C TRP A 79 -11.74 18.85 -4.01
N THR A 80 -12.50 18.79 -2.90
CA THR A 80 -13.18 17.56 -2.48
C THR A 80 -14.18 17.09 -3.53
N PHE A 81 -15.04 17.98 -4.01
CA PHE A 81 -16.01 17.63 -5.06
C PHE A 81 -15.33 17.22 -6.36
N ILE A 82 -14.24 17.89 -6.76
CA ILE A 82 -13.45 17.50 -7.93
C ILE A 82 -12.89 16.08 -7.77
N MET A 83 -12.22 15.77 -6.65
CA MET A 83 -11.62 14.46 -6.43
C MET A 83 -12.66 13.34 -6.43
N ILE A 84 -13.79 13.54 -5.74
CA ILE A 84 -14.90 12.59 -5.71
C ILE A 84 -15.45 12.38 -7.13
N SER A 85 -15.67 13.46 -7.87
CA SER A 85 -16.22 13.38 -9.24
C SER A 85 -15.28 12.64 -10.18
N ILE A 86 -13.98 12.94 -10.14
CA ILE A 86 -12.96 12.25 -10.95
C ILE A 86 -12.91 10.76 -10.61
N PHE A 87 -12.93 10.43 -9.30
CA PHE A 87 -12.88 9.04 -8.85
C PHE A 87 -14.09 8.25 -9.35
N PHE A 88 -15.32 8.74 -9.15
CA PHE A 88 -16.51 8.03 -9.61
C PHE A 88 -16.64 8.01 -11.13
N ALA A 89 -16.23 9.07 -11.83
CA ALA A 89 -16.17 9.07 -13.28
C ALA A 89 -15.25 7.95 -13.79
N ALA A 90 -14.04 7.83 -13.26
CA ALA A 90 -13.12 6.76 -13.62
C ALA A 90 -13.64 5.37 -13.22
N LEU A 91 -14.25 5.24 -12.03
CA LEU A 91 -14.84 3.99 -11.56
C LEU A 91 -15.90 3.46 -12.54
N PHE A 92 -16.77 4.33 -13.05
CA PHE A 92 -17.81 3.94 -14.00
C PHE A 92 -17.32 3.80 -15.44
N MET A 93 -16.22 4.47 -15.79
CA MET A 93 -15.63 4.40 -17.13
C MET A 93 -14.89 3.08 -17.37
N GLY A 94 -14.39 2.42 -16.33
CA GLY A 94 -13.90 1.04 -16.40
C GLY A 94 -12.59 0.78 -15.66
N HIS A 95 -12.14 -0.48 -15.76
CA HIS A 95 -10.94 -0.98 -15.06
C HIS A 95 -9.67 -0.22 -15.42
N ILE A 96 -9.47 0.10 -16.71
CA ILE A 96 -8.26 0.79 -17.18
C ILE A 96 -8.09 2.18 -16.54
N TYR A 97 -9.19 2.94 -16.39
CA TYR A 97 -9.14 4.26 -15.79
C TYR A 97 -8.80 4.19 -14.30
N MET A 98 -9.29 3.17 -13.59
CA MET A 98 -8.92 2.95 -12.21
C MET A 98 -7.45 2.56 -12.04
N ILE A 99 -6.92 1.72 -12.93
CA ILE A 99 -5.49 1.38 -12.96
C ILE A 99 -4.65 2.63 -13.21
N LEU A 100 -5.06 3.50 -14.14
CA LEU A 100 -4.37 4.77 -14.40
C LEU A 100 -4.40 5.70 -13.18
N ILE A 101 -5.53 5.80 -12.46
CA ILE A 101 -5.61 6.57 -11.22
C ILE A 101 -4.68 5.99 -10.16
N VAL A 102 -4.71 4.67 -9.91
CA VAL A 102 -3.82 4.03 -8.93
C VAL A 102 -2.36 4.25 -9.30
N THR A 103 -2.04 4.16 -10.60
CA THR A 103 -0.70 4.43 -11.14
C THR A 103 -0.28 5.89 -10.93
N ALA A 104 -1.17 6.86 -11.13
CA ALA A 104 -0.88 8.26 -10.88
C ALA A 104 -0.70 8.54 -9.39
N VAL A 105 -1.57 7.98 -8.54
CA VAL A 105 -1.51 8.11 -7.09
C VAL A 105 -0.21 7.54 -6.52
N GLN A 106 0.24 6.35 -6.96
CA GLN A 106 1.53 5.80 -6.52
C GLN A 106 2.71 6.68 -6.94
N ILE A 107 2.70 7.26 -8.16
CA ILE A 107 3.80 8.10 -8.66
C ILE A 107 3.89 9.38 -7.82
N ILE A 108 2.75 10.00 -7.52
CA ILE A 108 2.68 11.20 -6.68
C ILE A 108 3.16 10.87 -5.26
N SER A 109 2.67 9.78 -4.65
CA SER A 109 3.08 9.36 -3.31
C SER A 109 4.57 9.02 -3.23
N PHE A 110 5.11 8.32 -4.23
CA PHE A 110 6.53 8.02 -4.32
C PHE A 110 7.36 9.31 -4.39
N LYS A 111 6.95 10.26 -5.24
CA LYS A 111 7.61 11.57 -5.35
C LYS A 111 7.64 12.32 -4.00
N GLU A 112 6.54 12.31 -3.25
CA GLU A 112 6.45 12.96 -1.93
C GLU A 112 7.38 12.33 -0.89
N VAL A 113 7.38 10.99 -0.79
CA VAL A 113 8.27 10.28 0.15
C VAL A 113 9.75 10.50 -0.18
N ILE A 114 10.11 10.45 -1.46
CA ILE A 114 11.48 10.72 -1.90
C ILE A 114 11.87 12.18 -1.67
N ALA A 115 10.94 13.13 -1.81
CA ALA A 115 11.22 14.54 -1.57
C ALA A 115 11.63 14.81 -0.11
N ILE A 116 11.03 14.09 0.85
CA ILE A 116 11.37 14.21 2.28
C ILE A 116 12.76 13.66 2.57
N ALA A 117 13.10 12.49 2.01
CA ALA A 117 14.41 11.87 2.20
C ALA A 117 15.57 12.75 1.70
N ASN A 118 15.29 13.65 0.75
CA ASN A 118 16.27 14.54 0.14
C ASN A 118 16.48 15.87 0.90
N VAL A 119 15.84 16.07 2.06
CA VAL A 119 16.04 17.24 2.94
C VAL A 119 16.54 16.71 4.31
N PRO A 120 17.72 17.08 4.87
CA PRO A 120 18.55 18.27 4.63
C PRO A 120 20.08 18.04 4.45
N SER A 121 20.74 19.13 4.03
CA SER A 121 22.18 19.47 4.13
C SER A 121 23.15 19.10 2.98
N ARG A 122 23.44 20.13 2.17
CA ARG A 122 24.74 20.47 1.56
C ARG A 122 25.30 19.75 0.31
N ALA A 123 24.57 18.90 -0.40
CA ALA A 123 25.01 18.43 -1.73
C ALA A 123 23.90 18.51 -2.78
N ARG A 124 23.54 19.74 -3.16
CA ARG A 124 22.53 20.03 -4.20
C ARG A 124 23.01 19.77 -5.64
N SER A 125 24.24 19.26 -5.83
CA SER A 125 24.92 19.24 -7.13
C SER A 125 24.93 17.89 -7.85
N ILE A 126 24.53 16.77 -7.24
CA ILE A 126 24.59 15.46 -7.91
C ILE A 126 23.26 15.19 -8.62
N HIS A 127 23.13 15.66 -9.86
CA HIS A 127 21.94 15.43 -10.71
C HIS A 127 21.62 13.93 -10.90
N SER A 128 22.65 13.07 -10.90
CA SER A 128 22.54 11.63 -11.15
C SER A 128 21.63 10.89 -10.15
N THR A 129 21.61 11.30 -8.87
CA THR A 129 20.83 10.60 -7.84
C THR A 129 19.32 10.75 -8.00
N LYS A 130 18.86 11.89 -8.55
CA LYS A 130 17.43 12.12 -8.82
C LYS A 130 16.95 11.29 -9.99
N SER A 131 17.72 11.23 -11.07
CA SER A 131 17.41 10.40 -12.24
C SER A 131 17.35 8.92 -11.87
N LEU A 132 18.21 8.48 -10.95
CA LEU A 132 18.26 7.11 -10.48
C LEU A 132 17.02 6.70 -9.69
N ASN A 133 16.44 7.60 -8.88
CA ASN A 133 15.19 7.30 -8.16
C ASN A 133 14.02 7.02 -9.13
N TRP A 134 13.92 7.77 -10.21
CA TRP A 134 12.92 7.54 -11.27
C TRP A 134 13.20 6.28 -12.08
N TYR A 135 14.48 5.97 -12.33
CA TYR A 135 14.88 4.72 -12.96
C TYR A 135 14.42 3.51 -12.14
N TRP A 136 14.66 3.52 -10.83
CA TRP A 136 14.21 2.43 -9.96
C TRP A 136 12.69 2.28 -9.95
N LEU A 137 11.95 3.40 -9.91
CA LEU A 137 10.49 3.37 -10.02
C LEU A 137 10.04 2.70 -11.33
N ALA A 138 10.60 3.13 -12.47
CA ALA A 138 10.25 2.57 -13.77
C ALA A 138 10.59 1.08 -13.88
N THR A 139 11.76 0.66 -13.41
CA THR A 139 12.18 -0.74 -13.41
C THR A 139 11.29 -1.62 -12.53
N THR A 140 10.94 -1.16 -11.32
CA THR A 140 10.03 -1.89 -10.42
C THR A 140 8.61 -1.95 -10.97
N MET A 141 8.10 -0.84 -11.54
CA MET A 141 6.81 -0.83 -12.20
C MET A 141 6.79 -1.77 -13.39
N TYR A 142 7.82 -1.76 -14.23
CA TYR A 142 7.95 -2.68 -15.36
C TYR A 142 7.87 -4.13 -14.88
N PHE A 143 8.68 -4.52 -13.89
CA PHE A 143 8.67 -5.89 -13.36
C PHE A 143 7.29 -6.30 -12.82
N LEU A 144 6.73 -5.52 -11.89
CA LEU A 144 5.49 -5.89 -11.19
C LEU A 144 4.27 -5.77 -12.09
N TYR A 145 4.10 -4.65 -12.79
CA TYR A 145 2.91 -4.43 -13.61
C TYR A 145 2.97 -5.26 -14.90
N GLY A 146 4.18 -5.48 -15.42
CA GLY A 146 4.40 -6.38 -16.55
C GLY A 146 3.95 -7.80 -16.24
N GLU A 147 4.32 -8.37 -15.09
CA GLU A 147 3.84 -9.71 -14.69
C GLU A 147 2.31 -9.78 -14.64
N SER A 148 1.65 -8.80 -14.01
CA SER A 148 0.18 -8.76 -13.97
C SER A 148 -0.45 -8.67 -15.36
N VAL A 149 0.04 -7.77 -16.21
CA VAL A 149 -0.51 -7.58 -17.57
C VAL A 149 -0.30 -8.85 -18.40
N ILE A 150 0.86 -9.49 -18.32
CA ILE A 150 1.14 -10.75 -19.02
C ILE A 150 0.22 -11.87 -18.52
N TYR A 151 -0.05 -11.92 -17.22
CA TYR A 151 -0.94 -12.92 -16.62
C TYR A 151 -2.40 -12.75 -17.08
N TYR A 152 -3.00 -11.57 -16.89
CA TYR A 152 -4.42 -11.33 -17.22
C TYR A 152 -4.69 -11.20 -18.72
N PHE A 153 -3.73 -10.68 -19.50
CA PHE A 153 -3.90 -10.42 -20.94
C PHE A 153 -3.00 -11.30 -21.83
N LYS A 154 -2.67 -12.50 -21.36
CA LYS A 154 -1.80 -13.47 -22.08
C LYS A 154 -2.20 -13.64 -23.55
N HIS A 155 -3.49 -13.77 -23.86
CA HIS A 155 -3.99 -13.97 -25.21
C HIS A 155 -3.78 -12.74 -26.12
N ILE A 156 -3.77 -11.52 -25.57
CA ILE A 156 -3.52 -10.31 -26.35
C ILE A 156 -2.01 -10.12 -26.54
N VAL A 157 -1.25 -10.25 -25.45
CA VAL A 157 0.18 -9.97 -25.41
C VAL A 157 1.01 -10.98 -26.23
N LEU A 158 0.62 -12.27 -26.25
CA LEU A 158 1.36 -13.30 -26.99
C LEU A 158 1.09 -13.32 -28.50
N VAL A 159 0.05 -12.63 -28.97
CA VAL A 159 -0.29 -12.57 -30.41
C VAL A 159 0.49 -11.47 -31.12
N ASP A 160 0.86 -10.40 -30.40
CA ASP A 160 1.58 -9.27 -30.97
C ASP A 160 3.09 -9.56 -31.11
N LYS A 161 3.65 -9.36 -32.32
CA LYS A 161 5.06 -9.65 -32.62
C LYS A 161 6.06 -8.81 -31.82
N VAL A 162 5.68 -7.60 -31.41
CA VAL A 162 6.54 -6.68 -30.66
C VAL A 162 6.46 -6.99 -29.17
N LEU A 163 5.27 -7.30 -28.65
CA LEU A 163 5.06 -7.61 -27.23
C LEU A 163 5.48 -9.03 -26.85
N LEU A 164 5.45 -9.98 -27.79
CA LEU A 164 5.83 -11.37 -27.55
C LEU A 164 7.26 -11.54 -26.96
N PRO A 165 8.34 -10.98 -27.55
CA PRO A 165 9.67 -11.11 -26.98
C PRO A 165 9.78 -10.42 -25.61
N LEU A 166 9.08 -9.30 -25.42
CA LEU A 166 9.05 -8.54 -24.17
C LEU A 166 8.39 -9.36 -23.05
N ALA A 167 7.28 -10.04 -23.36
CA ALA A 167 6.52 -10.84 -22.41
C ALA A 167 7.21 -12.16 -22.06
N THR A 168 7.73 -12.87 -23.07
CA THR A 168 8.42 -14.16 -22.88
C THR A 168 9.73 -14.01 -22.10
N HIS A 169 10.47 -12.92 -22.30
CA HIS A 169 11.73 -12.64 -21.61
C HIS A 169 11.56 -11.63 -20.47
N HIS A 170 10.33 -11.34 -20.05
CA HIS A 170 9.99 -10.27 -19.10
C HIS A 170 10.84 -10.30 -17.82
N ARG A 171 10.95 -11.48 -17.19
CA ARG A 171 11.73 -11.67 -15.96
C ARG A 171 13.22 -11.42 -16.16
N PHE A 172 13.77 -11.90 -17.26
CA PHE A 172 15.18 -11.71 -17.58
C PHE A 172 15.49 -10.24 -17.90
N ILE A 173 14.64 -9.58 -18.71
CA ILE A 173 14.77 -8.14 -19.00
C ILE A 173 14.71 -7.32 -17.71
N SER A 174 13.75 -7.62 -16.82
CA SER A 174 13.62 -6.96 -15.52
C SER A 174 14.87 -7.12 -14.66
N PHE A 175 15.46 -8.32 -14.64
CA PHE A 175 16.72 -8.59 -13.95
C PHE A 175 17.88 -7.76 -14.54
N VAL A 176 18.02 -7.72 -15.86
CA VAL A 176 19.06 -6.91 -16.53
C VAL A 176 18.89 -5.42 -16.23
N LEU A 177 17.67 -4.89 -16.26
CA LEU A 177 17.38 -3.50 -15.88
C LEU A 177 17.78 -3.23 -14.43
N TYR A 178 17.42 -4.12 -13.49
CA TYR A 178 17.82 -3.95 -12.09
C TYR A 178 19.35 -3.94 -11.92
N VAL A 179 20.05 -4.88 -12.56
CA VAL A 179 21.52 -4.97 -12.52
C VAL A 179 22.16 -3.71 -13.12
N PHE A 180 21.64 -3.21 -14.25
CA PHE A 180 22.14 -1.97 -14.86
C PHE A 180 21.98 -0.77 -13.92
N GLY A 181 20.82 -0.60 -13.29
CA GLY A 181 20.61 0.43 -12.27
C GLY A 181 21.57 0.30 -11.09
N PHE A 182 21.87 -0.92 -10.67
CA PHE A 182 22.77 -1.20 -9.55
C PHE A 182 24.22 -0.85 -9.91
N VAL A 183 24.70 -1.29 -11.08
CA VAL A 183 26.03 -0.93 -11.59
C VAL A 183 26.15 0.58 -11.76
N PHE A 184 25.12 1.24 -12.29
CA PHE A 184 25.09 2.70 -12.43
C PHE A 184 25.13 3.41 -11.07
N PHE A 185 24.40 2.92 -10.06
CA PHE A 185 24.48 3.43 -8.69
C PHE A 185 25.91 3.34 -8.14
N VAL A 186 26.54 2.17 -8.24
CA VAL A 186 27.92 1.95 -7.77
C VAL A 186 28.90 2.86 -8.52
N ALA A 187 28.77 2.98 -9.84
CA ALA A 187 29.60 3.88 -10.64
C ALA A 187 29.37 5.37 -10.31
N SER A 188 28.19 5.73 -9.80
CA SER A 188 27.87 7.10 -9.37
C SER A 188 28.39 7.48 -7.99
N LEU A 189 29.00 6.55 -7.24
CA LEU A 189 29.48 6.79 -5.89
C LEU A 189 30.59 7.84 -5.86
N GLN A 190 30.44 8.84 -4.99
CA GLN A 190 31.40 9.93 -4.84
C GLN A 190 31.97 9.95 -3.43
N ALA A 191 33.30 9.98 -3.33
CA ALA A 191 33.99 10.12 -2.05
C ALA A 191 33.49 11.34 -1.28
N GLY A 192 33.28 11.20 0.03
CA GLY A 192 32.71 12.23 0.89
C GLY A 192 31.18 12.27 0.95
N HIS A 193 30.46 11.60 0.03
CA HIS A 193 28.99 11.59 -0.01
C HIS A 193 28.35 10.21 0.19
N TYR A 194 29.14 9.18 0.52
CA TYR A 194 28.64 7.80 0.66
C TYR A 194 27.43 7.69 1.59
N LYS A 195 27.48 8.30 2.78
CA LYS A 195 26.36 8.24 3.75
C LYS A 195 25.07 8.76 3.14
N PHE A 196 25.13 9.86 2.39
CA PHE A 196 23.98 10.43 1.69
C PHE A 196 23.49 9.49 0.57
N GLN A 197 24.39 9.00 -0.28
CA GLN A 197 24.03 8.12 -1.41
C GLN A 197 23.42 6.79 -0.95
N PHE A 198 23.98 6.14 0.06
CA PHE A 198 23.44 4.91 0.65
C PHE A 198 22.13 5.16 1.40
N THR A 199 21.98 6.32 2.06
CA THR A 199 20.70 6.70 2.69
C THR A 199 19.64 6.89 1.62
N ASN A 200 19.91 7.66 0.55
CA ASN A 200 18.96 7.83 -0.55
C ASN A 200 18.63 6.47 -1.22
N PHE A 201 19.62 5.61 -1.45
CA PHE A 201 19.39 4.27 -1.98
C PHE A 201 18.45 3.44 -1.10
N ALA A 202 18.68 3.42 0.22
CA ALA A 202 17.83 2.71 1.17
C ALA A 202 16.40 3.30 1.23
N TRP A 203 16.28 4.63 1.23
CA TRP A 203 15.00 5.33 1.20
C TRP A 203 14.21 5.04 -0.06
N THR A 204 14.89 5.03 -1.22
CA THR A 204 14.26 4.68 -2.50
C THR A 204 13.73 3.26 -2.47
N HIS A 205 14.51 2.27 -2.03
CA HIS A 205 14.05 0.88 -1.96
C HIS A 205 12.93 0.68 -0.93
N MET A 206 12.99 1.37 0.21
CA MET A 206 11.90 1.36 1.17
C MET A 206 10.61 1.96 0.58
N ALA A 207 10.70 3.07 -0.15
CA ALA A 207 9.55 3.70 -0.80
C ALA A 207 8.97 2.80 -1.91
N LEU A 208 9.80 2.12 -2.71
CA LEU A 208 9.35 1.14 -3.71
C LEU A 208 8.59 -0.01 -3.04
N TYR A 209 9.13 -0.54 -1.94
CA TYR A 209 8.48 -1.60 -1.18
C TYR A 209 7.15 -1.16 -0.56
N LEU A 210 7.12 0.00 0.11
CA LEU A 210 5.91 0.44 0.82
C LEU A 210 4.82 1.01 -0.11
N ILE A 211 5.18 1.54 -1.28
CA ILE A 211 4.23 2.19 -2.19
C ILE A 211 3.96 1.32 -3.42
N VAL A 212 5.01 0.97 -4.17
CA VAL A 212 4.85 0.36 -5.51
C VAL A 212 4.40 -1.10 -5.40
N VAL A 213 4.97 -1.87 -4.47
CA VAL A 213 4.53 -3.26 -4.22
C VAL A 213 3.09 -3.30 -3.73
N GLN A 214 2.72 -2.40 -2.81
CA GLN A 214 1.34 -2.34 -2.31
C GLN A 214 0.35 -1.88 -3.40
N ALA A 215 0.74 -0.91 -4.23
CA ALA A 215 -0.06 -0.47 -5.37
C ALA A 215 -0.22 -1.55 -6.45
N HIS A 216 0.78 -2.42 -6.65
CA HIS A 216 0.66 -3.60 -7.52
C HIS A 216 -0.44 -4.55 -7.02
N PHE A 217 -0.52 -4.82 -5.71
CA PHE A 217 -1.61 -5.63 -5.15
C PHE A 217 -2.99 -4.97 -5.31
N VAL A 218 -3.07 -3.65 -5.13
CA VAL A 218 -4.29 -2.87 -5.41
C VAL A 218 -4.71 -3.01 -6.87
N MET A 219 -3.75 -2.99 -7.80
CA MET A 219 -4.01 -3.16 -9.23
C MET A 219 -4.46 -4.59 -9.57
N ASN A 220 -3.88 -5.63 -8.97
CA ASN A 220 -4.38 -7.00 -9.14
C ASN A 220 -5.80 -7.17 -8.58
N ASN A 221 -6.14 -6.52 -7.45
CA ASN A 221 -7.53 -6.50 -6.97
C ASN A 221 -8.49 -5.92 -8.00
N ILE A 222 -8.10 -4.86 -8.71
CA ILE A 222 -8.92 -4.30 -9.80
C ILE A 222 -9.13 -5.35 -10.88
N PHE A 223 -8.09 -6.10 -11.25
CA PHE A 223 -8.19 -7.16 -12.26
C PHE A 223 -9.10 -8.33 -11.85
N GLU A 224 -9.10 -8.72 -10.58
CA GLU A 224 -10.02 -9.76 -10.06
C GLU A 224 -11.47 -9.29 -9.95
N GLY A 225 -11.70 -7.98 -10.01
CA GLY A 225 -13.01 -7.36 -10.07
C GLY A 225 -13.08 -6.08 -9.25
N MET A 226 -13.85 -5.09 -9.73
CA MET A 226 -13.92 -3.77 -9.11
C MET A 226 -14.37 -3.81 -7.64
N ILE A 227 -15.07 -4.86 -7.20
CA ILE A 227 -15.45 -5.06 -5.80
C ILE A 227 -14.24 -5.19 -4.88
N TRP A 228 -13.19 -5.90 -5.29
CA TRP A 228 -11.99 -6.12 -4.48
C TRP A 228 -11.13 -4.86 -4.33
N PHE A 229 -11.38 -3.86 -5.15
CA PHE A 229 -10.82 -2.52 -5.00
C PHE A 229 -11.75 -1.59 -4.22
N PHE A 230 -12.98 -1.41 -4.70
CA PHE A 230 -13.89 -0.37 -4.23
C PHE A 230 -14.44 -0.65 -2.83
N LEU A 231 -14.77 -1.90 -2.51
CA LEU A 231 -15.26 -2.26 -1.17
C LEU A 231 -14.18 -1.96 -0.12
N PRO A 232 -12.95 -2.54 -0.16
CA PRO A 232 -11.89 -2.20 0.78
C PRO A 232 -11.59 -0.70 0.90
N ALA A 233 -11.52 0.01 -0.23
CA ALA A 233 -11.24 1.44 -0.23
C ALA A 233 -12.33 2.25 0.48
N SER A 234 -13.61 1.91 0.21
CA SER A 234 -14.76 2.55 0.85
C SER A 234 -14.84 2.26 2.35
N LEU A 235 -14.39 1.08 2.79
CA LEU A 235 -14.37 0.71 4.22
C LEU A 235 -13.38 1.58 5.00
N VAL A 236 -12.19 1.83 4.44
CA VAL A 236 -11.20 2.72 5.07
C VAL A 236 -11.73 4.16 5.14
N ILE A 237 -12.32 4.67 4.06
CA ILE A 237 -12.90 6.02 4.02
C ILE A 237 -14.01 6.15 5.06
N THR A 238 -14.91 5.17 5.10
CA THR A 238 -16.02 5.13 6.05
C THR A 238 -15.52 5.03 7.48
N ASN A 239 -14.46 4.25 7.72
CA ASN A 239 -13.84 4.12 9.02
C ASN A 239 -13.29 5.46 9.53
N ASP A 240 -12.55 6.20 8.69
CA ASP A 240 -11.99 7.50 9.06
C ASP A 240 -13.10 8.53 9.38
N ILE A 241 -14.20 8.52 8.61
CA ILE A 241 -15.35 9.40 8.84
C ILE A 241 -16.02 9.08 10.18
N TRP A 242 -16.35 7.80 10.43
CA TRP A 242 -17.02 7.42 11.67
C TRP A 242 -16.11 7.51 12.90
N ALA A 243 -14.80 7.28 12.75
CA ALA A 243 -13.82 7.48 13.83
C ALA A 243 -13.80 8.95 14.27
N TYR A 244 -13.89 9.88 13.31
CA TYR A 244 -13.98 11.30 13.60
C TYR A 244 -15.33 11.67 14.26
N ILE A 245 -16.46 11.22 13.71
CA ILE A 245 -17.80 11.54 14.22
C ILE A 245 -18.00 10.99 15.64
N CYS A 246 -17.74 9.69 15.84
CA CYS A 246 -17.84 9.06 17.16
C CYS A 246 -16.78 9.61 18.13
N GLY A 247 -15.60 9.98 17.62
CA GLY A 247 -14.55 10.60 18.43
C GLY A 247 -14.95 11.97 18.98
N ILE A 248 -15.69 12.79 18.22
CA ILE A 248 -16.21 14.07 18.72
C ILE A 248 -17.40 13.86 19.65
N ALA A 249 -18.32 12.95 19.32
CA ALA A 249 -19.55 12.74 20.09
C ALA A 249 -19.30 12.08 21.45
N PHE A 250 -18.38 11.10 21.51
CA PHE A 250 -18.20 10.22 22.67
C PHE A 250 -16.75 10.14 23.18
N GLY A 251 -15.79 10.80 22.51
CA GLY A 251 -14.37 10.66 22.81
C GLY A 251 -13.98 11.21 24.18
N ARG A 252 -13.39 10.35 25.01
CA ARG A 252 -12.86 10.71 26.33
C ARG A 252 -11.45 10.19 26.54
N THR A 253 -11.15 9.00 26.01
CA THR A 253 -9.86 8.33 26.22
C THR A 253 -9.00 8.37 24.97
N GLN A 254 -7.75 8.83 25.12
CA GLN A 254 -6.79 8.92 24.02
C GLN A 254 -6.28 7.51 23.63
N LEU A 255 -6.23 7.24 22.32
CA LEU A 255 -5.81 5.92 21.80
C LEU A 255 -4.29 5.74 21.85
N ILE A 256 -3.51 6.67 21.26
CA ILE A 256 -2.04 6.58 21.18
C ILE A 256 -1.41 7.96 21.39
N LYS A 257 -0.28 8.03 22.12
CA LYS A 257 0.47 9.28 22.40
C LYS A 257 0.95 10.02 21.14
N LEU A 258 1.32 9.27 20.10
CA LEU A 258 1.75 9.79 18.81
C LEU A 258 0.66 10.59 18.07
N SER A 259 -0.62 10.28 18.32
CA SER A 259 -1.77 10.94 17.68
C SER A 259 -2.79 11.41 18.72
N PRO A 260 -2.61 12.62 19.29
CA PRO A 260 -3.39 13.08 20.44
C PRO A 260 -4.88 13.30 20.18
N LYS A 261 -5.30 13.35 18.91
CA LYS A 261 -6.69 13.57 18.53
C LYS A 261 -7.50 12.29 18.34
N LYS A 262 -6.88 11.12 18.33
CA LYS A 262 -7.60 9.84 18.15
C LYS A 262 -8.02 9.28 19.51
N THR A 263 -9.28 8.91 19.63
CA THR A 263 -9.89 8.38 20.86
C THR A 263 -10.26 6.90 20.73
N VAL A 264 -10.31 6.18 21.86
CA VAL A 264 -10.71 4.76 21.88
C VAL A 264 -12.18 4.62 21.53
N GLU A 265 -13.04 5.50 22.06
CA GLU A 265 -14.49 5.47 21.78
C GLU A 265 -14.76 5.74 20.30
N GLY A 266 -14.00 6.66 19.68
CA GLY A 266 -14.05 6.90 18.24
C GLY A 266 -13.66 5.66 17.44
N PHE A 267 -12.59 4.98 17.86
CA PHE A 267 -12.12 3.76 17.20
C PHE A 267 -13.13 2.59 17.28
N VAL A 268 -13.73 2.36 18.44
CA VAL A 268 -14.75 1.32 18.63
C VAL A 268 -16.04 1.67 17.88
N GLY A 269 -16.49 2.93 17.95
CA GLY A 269 -17.66 3.39 17.21
C GLY A 269 -17.49 3.25 15.70
N ALA A 270 -16.31 3.57 15.18
CA ALA A 270 -15.97 3.38 13.77
C ALA A 270 -16.05 1.91 13.36
N TRP A 271 -15.57 0.98 14.19
CA TRP A 271 -15.61 -0.45 13.88
C TRP A 271 -17.03 -0.95 13.67
N VAL A 272 -17.95 -0.64 14.58
CA VAL A 272 -19.37 -1.03 14.49
C VAL A 272 -20.01 -0.42 13.24
N MET A 273 -19.80 0.87 12.99
CA MET A 273 -20.39 1.55 11.83
C MET A 273 -19.82 1.05 10.50
N THR A 274 -18.53 0.72 10.47
CA THR A 274 -17.86 0.17 9.26
C THR A 274 -18.41 -1.22 8.94
N ILE A 275 -18.68 -2.06 9.94
CA ILE A 275 -19.34 -3.36 9.76
C ILE A 275 -20.74 -3.21 9.15
N LEU A 276 -21.56 -2.31 9.71
CA LEU A 276 -22.92 -2.06 9.21
C LEU A 276 -22.88 -1.55 7.76
N PHE A 277 -21.97 -0.63 7.47
CA PHE A 277 -21.76 -0.11 6.13
C PHE A 277 -21.29 -1.20 5.15
N ALA A 278 -20.37 -2.07 5.56
CA ALA A 278 -19.88 -3.18 4.73
C ALA A 278 -21.02 -4.12 4.32
N PHE A 279 -21.87 -4.48 5.28
CA PHE A 279 -23.04 -5.33 5.02
C PHE A 279 -24.02 -4.65 4.06
N LEU A 280 -24.28 -3.34 4.20
CA LEU A 280 -25.15 -2.62 3.28
C LEU A 280 -24.53 -2.53 1.86
N LEU A 281 -23.27 -2.11 1.77
CA LEU A 281 -22.61 -1.84 0.51
C LEU A 281 -22.45 -3.11 -0.34
N VAL A 282 -22.05 -4.22 0.28
CA VAL A 282 -21.85 -5.49 -0.44
C VAL A 282 -23.17 -5.98 -1.07
N ASN A 283 -24.30 -5.81 -0.38
CA ASN A 283 -25.63 -6.14 -0.89
C ASN A 283 -26.05 -5.31 -2.11
N ILE A 284 -25.55 -4.08 -2.21
CA ILE A 284 -25.76 -3.22 -3.38
C ILE A 284 -24.85 -3.67 -4.53
N MET A 285 -23.57 -3.88 -4.24
CA MET A 285 -22.55 -4.21 -5.26
C MET A 285 -22.77 -5.57 -5.92
N MET A 286 -23.20 -6.58 -5.16
CA MET A 286 -23.48 -7.93 -5.69
C MET A 286 -24.58 -7.96 -6.76
N ARG A 287 -25.40 -6.91 -6.87
CA ARG A 287 -26.46 -6.83 -7.89
C ARG A 287 -25.94 -6.51 -9.29
N SER A 288 -24.70 -6.05 -9.40
CA SER A 288 -24.12 -5.61 -10.67
C SER A 288 -22.92 -6.47 -11.07
N LYS A 289 -23.02 -7.09 -12.26
CA LYS A 289 -21.94 -7.90 -12.84
C LYS A 289 -20.65 -7.12 -13.06
N PHE A 290 -20.75 -5.80 -13.32
CA PHE A 290 -19.60 -4.92 -13.50
C PHE A 290 -18.68 -4.91 -12.27
N PHE A 291 -19.23 -5.02 -11.06
CA PHE A 291 -18.42 -5.00 -9.84
C PHE A 291 -17.80 -6.35 -9.49
N ILE A 292 -18.50 -7.44 -9.78
CA ILE A 292 -18.14 -8.79 -9.29
C ILE A 292 -17.36 -9.63 -10.30
N CYS A 293 -17.40 -9.27 -11.59
CA CYS A 293 -16.68 -10.02 -12.62
C CYS A 293 -15.21 -9.60 -12.71
N PRO A 294 -14.27 -10.54 -12.90
CA PRO A 294 -12.89 -10.24 -13.23
C PRO A 294 -12.80 -9.60 -14.62
N VAL A 295 -11.71 -8.87 -14.85
CA VAL A 295 -11.46 -8.20 -16.12
C VAL A 295 -11.21 -9.22 -17.22
N ASN A 296 -12.01 -9.15 -18.29
CA ASN A 296 -11.78 -9.89 -19.53
C ASN A 296 -11.58 -8.94 -20.72
N ASP A 297 -12.06 -7.70 -20.61
CA ASP A 297 -11.93 -6.64 -21.60
C ASP A 297 -11.63 -5.32 -20.87
N LEU A 298 -10.55 -4.65 -21.27
CA LEU A 298 -10.11 -3.37 -20.71
C LEU A 298 -11.01 -2.20 -21.13
N GLY A 299 -11.72 -2.32 -22.24
CA GLY A 299 -12.65 -1.32 -22.76
C GLY A 299 -14.03 -1.34 -22.09
N ALA A 300 -14.31 -2.36 -21.27
CA ALA A 300 -15.61 -2.52 -20.66
C ALA A 300 -15.89 -1.45 -19.57
N ASN A 301 -17.03 -0.78 -19.72
CA ASN A 301 -17.54 0.22 -18.79
C ASN A 301 -18.83 -0.27 -18.11
N VAL A 302 -19.41 0.55 -17.23
CA VAL A 302 -20.64 0.20 -16.50
C VAL A 302 -21.85 -0.07 -17.41
N PHE A 303 -21.89 0.50 -18.62
CA PHE A 303 -23.00 0.37 -19.57
C PHE A 303 -22.85 -0.85 -20.47
N THR A 304 -21.63 -1.18 -20.91
CA THR A 304 -21.36 -2.39 -21.69
C THR A 304 -21.45 -3.64 -20.82
N GLY A 305 -21.12 -3.50 -19.53
CA GLY A 305 -21.07 -4.59 -18.57
C GLY A 305 -19.94 -5.58 -18.87
N LEU A 306 -19.76 -6.54 -17.97
CA LEU A 306 -18.88 -7.70 -18.17
C LEU A 306 -19.70 -8.97 -18.04
N GLN A 307 -19.35 -9.99 -18.82
CA GLN A 307 -19.88 -11.33 -18.69
C GLN A 307 -18.80 -12.25 -18.12
N CYS A 308 -19.16 -12.95 -17.04
CA CYS A 308 -18.31 -13.93 -16.40
C CYS A 308 -19.18 -14.99 -15.73
N GLU A 309 -18.57 -16.13 -15.43
CA GLU A 309 -19.16 -17.10 -14.50
C GLU A 309 -18.93 -16.59 -13.06
N LEU A 310 -20.02 -16.47 -12.30
CA LEU A 310 -19.96 -15.87 -10.97
C LEU A 310 -19.20 -16.78 -9.99
N ASN A 311 -18.34 -16.17 -9.17
CA ASN A 311 -17.74 -16.88 -8.05
C ASN A 311 -18.85 -17.31 -7.07
N PRO A 312 -18.87 -18.58 -6.61
CA PRO A 312 -19.88 -19.10 -5.68
C PRO A 312 -20.05 -18.28 -4.38
N VAL A 313 -19.05 -17.48 -4.02
CA VAL A 313 -19.10 -16.55 -2.87
C VAL A 313 -20.23 -15.52 -3.00
N PHE A 314 -20.61 -15.16 -4.23
CA PHE A 314 -21.66 -14.18 -4.51
C PHE A 314 -23.06 -14.80 -4.63
N LEU A 315 -23.16 -16.13 -4.69
CA LEU A 315 -24.43 -16.84 -4.80
C LEU A 315 -25.05 -17.06 -3.41
N PRO A 316 -26.33 -16.68 -3.19
CA PRO A 316 -26.99 -16.91 -1.92
C PRO A 316 -27.10 -18.41 -1.63
N ARG A 317 -26.74 -18.82 -0.41
CA ARG A 317 -26.89 -20.20 0.06
C ARG A 317 -27.81 -20.22 1.28
N THR A 318 -28.62 -21.26 1.36
CA THR A 318 -29.47 -21.55 2.51
C THR A 318 -28.68 -22.35 3.53
N TYR A 319 -28.45 -21.76 4.70
CA TYR A 319 -27.79 -22.41 5.83
C TYR A 319 -28.85 -22.88 6.81
N HIS A 320 -28.81 -24.16 7.15
CA HIS A 320 -29.64 -24.76 8.20
C HIS A 320 -28.88 -24.67 9.51
N LEU A 321 -29.43 -23.94 10.49
CA LEU A 321 -28.80 -23.83 11.80
C LEU A 321 -28.94 -25.16 12.56
N PRO A 322 -27.92 -25.57 13.32
CA PRO A 322 -28.04 -26.74 14.19
C PRO A 322 -29.15 -26.52 15.20
N HIS A 323 -29.82 -27.62 15.58
CA HIS A 323 -30.91 -27.56 16.53
C HIS A 323 -30.43 -26.97 17.86
N PHE A 324 -30.96 -25.82 18.24
CA PHE A 324 -30.67 -25.21 19.53
C PHE A 324 -31.45 -25.94 20.61
N PHE A 325 -30.74 -26.43 21.65
CA PHE A 325 -31.31 -27.20 22.76
C PHE A 325 -32.47 -26.49 23.50
N PHE A 326 -32.57 -25.17 23.38
CA PHE A 326 -33.58 -24.33 24.03
C PHE A 326 -34.82 -24.05 23.17
N LEU A 327 -34.88 -24.50 21.91
CA LEU A 327 -36.03 -24.31 21.03
C LEU A 327 -36.84 -25.61 20.85
N PRO A 328 -38.16 -25.54 20.66
CA PRO A 328 -38.99 -26.71 20.39
C PRO A 328 -38.46 -27.53 19.21
N GLN A 329 -38.51 -28.86 19.32
CA GLN A 329 -37.96 -29.81 18.33
C GLN A 329 -38.54 -29.67 16.90
N SER A 330 -39.62 -28.90 16.74
CA SER A 330 -40.29 -28.61 15.47
C SER A 330 -39.83 -27.34 14.74
N THR A 331 -38.97 -26.50 15.33
CA THR A 331 -38.49 -25.28 14.65
C THR A 331 -37.17 -25.52 13.92
N SER A 332 -37.21 -25.58 12.59
CA SER A 332 -36.02 -25.52 11.73
C SER A 332 -35.83 -24.09 11.22
N PHE A 333 -34.76 -23.43 11.64
CA PHE A 333 -34.41 -22.10 11.18
C PHE A 333 -33.46 -22.20 9.98
N SER A 334 -33.88 -21.68 8.82
CA SER A 334 -33.05 -21.55 7.63
C SER A 334 -32.76 -20.07 7.37
N LEU A 335 -31.48 -19.73 7.22
CA LEU A 335 -31.05 -18.38 6.88
C LEU A 335 -30.46 -18.40 5.47
N THR A 336 -30.94 -17.51 4.60
CA THR A 336 -30.42 -17.36 3.24
C THR A 336 -29.53 -16.14 3.17
N PHE A 337 -28.25 -16.33 2.92
CA PHE A 337 -27.32 -15.22 2.70
C PHE A 337 -26.18 -15.62 1.76
N ALA A 338 -25.58 -14.63 1.10
CA ALA A 338 -24.40 -14.85 0.26
C ALA A 338 -23.14 -14.90 1.15
N PRO A 339 -22.25 -15.89 0.98
CA PRO A 339 -20.98 -15.97 1.73
C PRO A 339 -20.17 -14.67 1.72
N MET A 340 -20.24 -13.91 0.62
CA MET A 340 -19.58 -12.62 0.45
C MET A 340 -19.92 -11.62 1.57
N GLN A 341 -21.12 -11.68 2.14
CA GLN A 341 -21.49 -10.82 3.26
C GLN A 341 -20.60 -11.06 4.49
N LEU A 342 -20.25 -12.32 4.79
CA LEU A 342 -19.33 -12.65 5.89
C LEU A 342 -17.90 -12.18 5.58
N HIS A 343 -17.44 -12.35 4.35
CA HIS A 343 -16.14 -11.84 3.92
C HIS A 343 -16.05 -10.31 4.03
N ALA A 344 -17.14 -9.59 3.71
CA ALA A 344 -17.21 -8.14 3.89
C ALA A 344 -17.06 -7.73 5.38
N LEU A 345 -17.57 -8.52 6.32
CA LEU A 345 -17.37 -8.29 7.76
C LEU A 345 -15.91 -8.46 8.17
N ALA A 346 -15.22 -9.46 7.61
CA ALA A 346 -13.79 -9.68 7.85
C ALA A 346 -12.95 -8.52 7.30
N LEU A 347 -13.25 -8.06 6.07
CA LEU A 347 -12.62 -6.90 5.46
C LEU A 347 -12.88 -5.62 6.29
N ALA A 348 -14.11 -5.40 6.76
CA ALA A 348 -14.48 -4.26 7.59
C ALA A 348 -13.75 -4.25 8.94
N THR A 349 -13.62 -5.43 9.54
CA THR A 349 -12.89 -5.61 10.80
C THR A 349 -11.41 -5.28 10.63
N PHE A 350 -10.78 -5.75 9.56
CA PHE A 350 -9.39 -5.39 9.27
C PHE A 350 -9.23 -3.89 8.96
N ALA A 351 -10.12 -3.33 8.14
CA ALA A 351 -10.14 -1.90 7.78
C ALA A 351 -10.24 -0.99 9.01
N SER A 352 -10.98 -1.42 10.04
CA SER A 352 -11.09 -0.65 11.28
C SER A 352 -9.98 -0.91 12.28
N LEU A 353 -9.58 -2.16 12.47
CA LEU A 353 -8.70 -2.52 13.58
C LEU A 353 -7.22 -2.38 13.21
N ILE A 354 -6.85 -2.73 11.98
CA ILE A 354 -5.45 -2.88 11.56
C ILE A 354 -5.03 -1.80 10.56
N ALA A 355 -5.85 -1.49 9.55
CA ALA A 355 -5.47 -0.50 8.54
C ALA A 355 -5.07 0.88 9.11
N PRO A 356 -5.68 1.41 10.19
CA PRO A 356 -5.29 2.69 10.78
C PRO A 356 -3.85 2.74 11.32
N PHE A 357 -3.21 1.59 11.54
CA PHE A 357 -1.80 1.52 11.89
C PHE A 357 -0.87 1.98 10.76
N GLY A 358 -1.29 1.90 9.50
CA GLY A 358 -0.59 2.55 8.38
C GLY A 358 -0.48 4.06 8.57
N GLY A 359 -1.60 4.69 8.93
CA GLY A 359 -1.63 6.12 9.25
C GLY A 359 -0.85 6.49 10.51
N PHE A 360 -0.77 5.60 11.50
CA PHE A 360 0.10 5.80 12.67
C PHE A 360 1.59 5.73 12.29
N PHE A 361 1.96 4.77 11.46
CA PHE A 361 3.33 4.63 10.95
C PHE A 361 3.74 5.87 10.14
N ALA A 362 2.90 6.29 9.19
CA ALA A 362 3.11 7.49 8.39
C ALA A 362 3.21 8.76 9.27
N SER A 363 2.35 8.87 10.28
CA SER A 363 2.45 9.94 11.28
C SER A 363 3.77 9.92 12.05
N GLY A 364 4.27 8.74 12.42
CA GLY A 364 5.58 8.57 13.07
C GLY A 364 6.72 9.11 12.22
N LEU A 365 6.76 8.76 10.93
CA LEU A 365 7.74 9.29 9.98
C LEU A 365 7.69 10.82 9.94
N LYS A 366 6.51 11.41 9.80
CA LYS A 366 6.35 12.87 9.74
C LYS A 366 6.91 13.58 10.98
N ARG A 367 6.68 13.03 12.17
CA ARG A 367 7.21 13.60 13.42
C ARG A 367 8.74 13.53 13.49
N THR A 368 9.35 12.45 13.01
CA THR A 368 10.82 12.30 12.96
C THR A 368 11.47 13.37 12.09
N PHE A 369 10.85 13.71 10.95
CA PHE A 369 11.35 14.75 10.03
C PHE A 369 10.87 16.16 10.37
N LYS A 370 10.12 16.34 11.46
CA LYS A 370 9.52 17.62 11.87
C LYS A 370 8.65 18.27 10.77
N ILE A 371 8.03 17.44 9.94
CA ILE A 371 7.08 17.86 8.91
C ILE A 371 5.65 17.57 9.38
N LYS A 372 4.68 18.27 8.79
CA LYS A 372 3.26 18.09 9.11
C LYS A 372 2.56 17.15 8.12
N ASP A 373 2.86 17.33 6.84
CA ASP A 373 2.25 16.66 5.68
C ASP A 373 3.40 16.18 4.76
N PHE A 374 3.19 15.10 3.99
CA PHE A 374 4.24 14.55 3.11
C PHE A 374 4.52 15.45 1.89
N GLY A 375 3.57 16.30 1.52
CA GLY A 375 3.68 17.25 0.44
C GLY A 375 2.43 18.13 0.34
N ASP A 376 2.36 18.93 -0.73
CA ASP A 376 1.24 19.83 -1.03
C ASP A 376 0.59 19.49 -2.38
N SER A 377 0.51 18.19 -2.72
CA SER A 377 0.04 17.75 -4.04
C SER A 377 -1.44 18.04 -4.30
N ILE A 378 -2.27 18.15 -3.26
CA ILE A 378 -3.69 18.49 -3.39
C ILE A 378 -3.95 19.83 -2.68
N PRO A 379 -4.36 20.88 -3.40
CA PRO A 379 -4.59 22.19 -2.79
C PRO A 379 -5.59 22.12 -1.63
N GLY A 380 -5.15 22.63 -0.47
CA GLY A 380 -5.93 22.65 0.77
C GLY A 380 -6.07 21.30 1.49
N HIS A 381 -5.56 20.18 0.94
CA HIS A 381 -5.76 18.83 1.47
C HIS A 381 -4.49 18.13 1.96
N GLY A 382 -3.31 18.68 1.64
CA GLY A 382 -2.00 18.13 2.01
C GLY A 382 -1.45 17.17 0.97
N GLY A 383 -0.67 16.18 1.42
CA GLY A 383 -0.01 15.20 0.56
C GLY A 383 -0.95 14.10 0.11
N MET A 384 -0.66 13.51 -1.05
CA MET A 384 -1.33 12.29 -1.52
C MET A 384 -1.00 11.11 -0.61
N THR A 385 0.24 11.02 -0.14
CA THR A 385 0.72 9.94 0.74
C THR A 385 -0.07 9.93 2.06
N ASP A 386 -0.43 11.10 2.58
CA ASP A 386 -1.25 11.25 3.80
C ASP A 386 -2.67 10.69 3.65
N ARG A 387 -3.15 10.45 2.42
CA ARG A 387 -4.48 9.90 2.14
C ARG A 387 -4.45 8.42 1.82
N MET A 388 -3.29 7.91 1.43
CA MET A 388 -3.12 6.55 0.90
C MET A 388 -2.43 5.60 1.87
N ASP A 389 -1.89 6.09 2.98
CA ASP A 389 -1.16 5.30 3.98
C ASP A 389 -1.97 4.11 4.53
N CYS A 390 -3.24 4.32 4.91
CA CYS A 390 -4.16 3.24 5.32
C CYS A 390 -4.66 2.42 4.12
N GLN A 391 -4.81 3.06 2.96
CA GLN A 391 -5.36 2.45 1.75
C GLN A 391 -4.42 1.38 1.15
N PHE A 392 -3.11 1.63 1.14
CA PHE A 392 -2.14 0.67 0.62
C PHE A 392 -2.12 -0.61 1.46
N ILE A 393 -2.15 -0.50 2.79
CA ILE A 393 -2.21 -1.67 3.69
C ILE A 393 -3.52 -2.43 3.49
N MET A 394 -4.64 -1.72 3.38
CA MET A 394 -5.94 -2.34 3.13
C MET A 394 -5.98 -3.05 1.78
N GLY A 395 -5.43 -2.44 0.73
CA GLY A 395 -5.36 -3.03 -0.60
C GLY A 395 -4.52 -4.30 -0.64
N PHE A 396 -3.37 -4.31 0.04
CA PHE A 396 -2.56 -5.51 0.19
C PHE A 396 -3.31 -6.62 0.93
N PHE A 397 -4.00 -6.29 2.03
CA PHE A 397 -4.80 -7.26 2.75
C PHE A 397 -5.94 -7.83 1.90
N ALA A 398 -6.66 -6.98 1.14
CA ALA A 398 -7.73 -7.43 0.25
C ALA A 398 -7.22 -8.45 -0.79
N TYR A 399 -6.04 -8.22 -1.35
CA TYR A 399 -5.40 -9.15 -2.29
C TYR A 399 -5.08 -10.49 -1.64
N MET A 400 -4.38 -10.46 -0.50
CA MET A 400 -4.05 -11.68 0.25
C MET A 400 -5.31 -12.45 0.67
N TYR A 401 -6.33 -11.73 1.13
CA TYR A 401 -7.59 -12.31 1.57
C TYR A 401 -8.34 -12.97 0.41
N TYR A 402 -8.38 -12.31 -0.76
CA TYR A 402 -9.00 -12.85 -1.97
C TYR A 402 -8.34 -14.17 -2.40
N HIS A 403 -7.03 -14.17 -2.62
CA HIS A 403 -6.29 -15.36 -3.08
C HIS A 403 -6.31 -16.52 -2.06
N THR A 404 -6.49 -16.22 -0.77
CA THR A 404 -6.51 -17.27 0.26
C THR A 404 -7.89 -17.89 0.44
N PHE A 405 -8.95 -17.06 0.47
CA PHE A 405 -10.28 -17.51 0.92
C PHE A 405 -11.36 -17.50 -0.16
N ILE A 406 -11.11 -16.83 -1.29
CA ILE A 406 -12.16 -16.48 -2.25
C ILE A 406 -11.84 -17.01 -3.64
N GLU A 407 -10.58 -16.97 -4.05
CA GLU A 407 -10.13 -17.51 -5.32
C GLU A 407 -10.48 -19.00 -5.42
N VAL A 408 -11.20 -19.34 -6.49
CA VAL A 408 -11.57 -20.72 -6.79
C VAL A 408 -10.64 -21.24 -7.87
N HIS A 409 -9.80 -22.20 -7.52
CA HIS A 409 -8.94 -22.90 -8.46
C HIS A 409 -9.77 -23.88 -9.28
N LYS A 410 -10.32 -23.43 -10.40
CA LYS A 410 -11.02 -24.30 -11.35
C LYS A 410 -9.98 -25.08 -12.14
N VAL A 411 -9.78 -26.32 -11.74
CA VAL A 411 -8.99 -27.28 -12.52
C VAL A 411 -9.80 -27.61 -13.77
N THR A 412 -9.30 -27.22 -14.94
CA THR A 412 -9.94 -27.55 -16.22
C THR A 412 -9.52 -28.95 -16.66
N MET A 413 -10.38 -29.68 -17.37
CA MET A 413 -10.03 -30.99 -17.93
C MET A 413 -8.77 -30.91 -18.80
N GLY A 414 -8.63 -29.84 -19.59
CA GLY A 414 -7.44 -29.55 -20.38
C GLY A 414 -6.17 -29.45 -19.54
N SER A 415 -6.19 -28.74 -18.42
CA SER A 415 -5.01 -28.64 -17.53
C SER A 415 -4.64 -29.95 -16.85
N VAL A 416 -5.64 -30.78 -16.49
CA VAL A 416 -5.38 -32.12 -15.94
C VAL A 416 -4.76 -32.99 -17.01
N LEU A 417 -5.30 -32.95 -18.23
CA LEU A 417 -4.80 -33.72 -19.34
C LEU A 417 -3.39 -33.31 -19.75
N GLU A 418 -3.11 -32.00 -19.85
CA GLU A 418 -1.78 -31.47 -20.12
C GLU A 418 -0.80 -31.95 -19.05
N THR A 419 -1.13 -31.77 -17.76
CA THR A 419 -0.28 -32.24 -16.65
C THR A 419 -0.06 -33.75 -16.71
N ALA A 420 -1.11 -34.52 -16.97
CA ALA A 420 -1.01 -35.98 -17.08
C ALA A 420 -0.11 -36.40 -18.27
N ILE A 421 -0.17 -35.70 -19.40
CA ILE A 421 0.62 -36.03 -20.58
C ILE A 421 2.08 -35.55 -20.45
N THR A 422 2.30 -34.32 -19.99
CA THR A 422 3.64 -33.71 -19.99
C THR A 422 4.46 -34.03 -18.75
N SER A 423 3.81 -34.34 -17.63
CA SER A 423 4.49 -34.46 -16.33
C SER A 423 4.50 -35.88 -15.76
N LEU A 424 3.60 -36.77 -16.18
CA LEU A 424 3.62 -38.19 -15.77
C LEU A 424 4.36 -39.04 -16.79
N ASN A 425 5.05 -40.07 -16.30
CA ASN A 425 5.61 -41.11 -17.16
C ASN A 425 4.47 -42.04 -17.69
N PRO A 426 4.72 -42.85 -18.74
CA PRO A 426 3.68 -43.70 -19.32
C PRO A 426 3.06 -44.71 -18.35
N HIS A 427 3.82 -45.19 -17.35
CA HIS A 427 3.31 -46.12 -16.35
C HIS A 427 2.32 -45.43 -15.41
N ASP A 428 2.64 -44.24 -14.91
CA ASP A 428 1.79 -43.45 -14.03
C ASP A 428 0.55 -42.92 -14.77
N GLN A 429 0.64 -42.69 -16.08
CA GLN A 429 -0.52 -42.38 -16.92
C GLN A 429 -1.51 -43.56 -16.96
N ILE A 430 -1.01 -44.79 -17.14
CA ILE A 430 -1.84 -46.00 -17.12
C ILE A 430 -2.48 -46.20 -15.75
N GLU A 431 -1.71 -46.02 -14.67
CA GLU A 431 -2.21 -46.15 -13.29
C GLU A 431 -3.28 -45.10 -12.96
N LEU A 432 -3.11 -43.86 -13.45
CA LEU A 432 -4.10 -42.79 -13.33
C LEU A 432 -5.43 -43.18 -14.01
N VAL A 433 -5.37 -43.73 -15.22
CA VAL A 433 -6.57 -44.17 -15.96
C VAL A 433 -7.27 -45.32 -15.23
N LYS A 434 -6.54 -46.31 -14.72
CA LYS A 434 -7.10 -47.40 -13.91
C LYS A 434 -7.78 -46.86 -12.65
N SER A 435 -7.10 -46.01 -11.89
CA SER A 435 -7.61 -45.41 -10.66
C SER A 435 -8.86 -44.55 -10.91
N MET A 436 -8.88 -43.77 -11.99
CA MET A 436 -10.07 -43.00 -12.38
C MET A 436 -11.24 -43.90 -12.79
N CYS A 437 -10.98 -44.97 -13.56
CA CYS A 437 -12.00 -45.93 -13.94
C CYS A 437 -12.60 -46.64 -12.72
N GLN A 438 -11.76 -47.05 -11.77
CA GLN A 438 -12.19 -47.66 -10.51
C GLN A 438 -13.03 -46.69 -9.66
N TYR A 439 -12.61 -45.44 -9.55
CA TYR A 439 -13.36 -44.39 -8.86
C TYR A 439 -14.76 -44.18 -9.48
N LEU A 440 -14.83 -44.06 -10.81
CA LEU A 440 -16.10 -43.85 -11.52
C LEU A 440 -17.02 -45.08 -11.48
N GLY A 441 -16.45 -46.29 -11.48
CA GLY A 441 -17.19 -47.54 -11.28
C GLY A 441 -17.83 -47.60 -9.89
N ASN A 442 -17.09 -47.21 -8.84
CA ASN A 442 -17.62 -47.16 -7.48
C ASN A 442 -18.75 -46.13 -7.30
N GLN A 443 -18.81 -45.10 -8.14
CA GLN A 443 -19.91 -44.12 -8.19
C GLN A 443 -21.10 -44.60 -9.04
N GLY A 444 -21.01 -45.79 -9.66
CA GLY A 444 -22.05 -46.34 -10.55
C GLY A 444 -22.17 -45.64 -11.90
N ILE A 445 -21.17 -44.84 -12.30
CA ILE A 445 -21.18 -44.09 -13.56
C ILE A 445 -20.65 -44.95 -14.72
N VAL A 446 -19.66 -45.80 -14.44
CA VAL A 446 -19.04 -46.68 -15.43
C VAL A 446 -19.53 -48.13 -15.24
N PRO A 447 -19.99 -48.82 -16.31
CA PRO A 447 -20.39 -50.22 -16.24
C PRO A 447 -19.25 -51.13 -15.79
N GLU A 448 -19.58 -52.15 -15.01
CA GLU A 448 -18.64 -53.17 -14.51
C GLU A 448 -17.86 -53.88 -15.63
N ASP A 449 -18.50 -54.09 -16.77
CA ASP A 449 -17.87 -54.72 -17.94
C ASP A 449 -16.72 -53.88 -18.51
N LEU A 450 -16.88 -52.55 -18.52
CA LEU A 450 -15.85 -51.62 -18.99
C LEU A 450 -14.68 -51.55 -18.02
N ARG A 451 -14.96 -51.61 -16.71
CA ARG A 451 -13.94 -51.69 -15.66
C ARG A 451 -13.06 -52.92 -15.83
N GLY A 452 -13.67 -54.10 -15.95
CA GLY A 452 -12.96 -55.35 -16.15
C GLY A 452 -12.23 -55.47 -17.50
N CYS A 453 -12.64 -54.69 -18.50
CA CYS A 453 -11.95 -54.59 -19.80
C CYS A 453 -10.67 -53.74 -19.68
N ILE A 454 -10.76 -52.57 -19.05
CA ILE A 454 -9.62 -51.66 -18.89
C ILE A 454 -8.53 -52.26 -18.00
N GLU A 455 -8.90 -52.94 -16.90
CA GLU A 455 -7.93 -53.62 -16.04
C GLU A 455 -7.14 -54.71 -16.79
N ARG A 456 -7.81 -55.47 -17.66
CA ARG A 456 -7.19 -56.51 -18.50
C ARG A 456 -6.40 -55.96 -19.67
N ALA A 457 -6.85 -54.86 -20.28
CA ALA A 457 -6.18 -54.25 -21.43
C ALA A 457 -4.92 -53.47 -21.04
N MET A 458 -4.83 -53.01 -19.79
CA MET A 458 -3.75 -52.18 -19.28
C MET A 458 -2.87 -52.88 -18.23
N SER A 459 -3.02 -54.20 -18.02
CA SER A 459 -2.05 -54.99 -17.26
C SER A 459 -0.78 -55.19 -18.09
N PRO A 460 0.43 -55.06 -17.51
CA PRO A 460 1.69 -55.17 -18.23
C PRO A 460 1.92 -56.54 -18.87
#